data_AF-A0A9W8ZZA4-F1
#
_entry.id   AF-A0A9W8ZZA4-F1
#
_cell.length_a   1.000
_cell.length_b   1.000
_cell.length_c   1.000
_cell.angle_alpha   90.00
_cell.angle_beta   90.00
_cell.angle_gamma   90.00
#
_symmetry.space_group_name_H-M   'P 1'
#
loop_
_entity.id
_entity.type
_entity.pdbx_description
1 polymer ?
#
loop_
_entity_poly.entity_id
_entity_poly.type
_entity_poly.pdbx_seq_one_letter_code
_entity_poly.pdbx_strand_id
1 'polypeptide(L)' 'MLTEGRGVNVVYDGVGKDTFEMDFKLLMRKGTLVSVGNASGAVLPFSPLKLMAKNLKLVRPSYVTVFVSGLKYNL' A
#
# COMPACT_ATOMS: atom_id res chain seq x y z
N MET A 1 -4.28 1.37 20.15
CA MET A 1 -3.84 1.65 18.76
C MET A 1 -2.47 2.31 18.84
N LEU A 2 -1.47 1.80 18.13
CA LEU A 2 -0.05 2.20 18.31
C LEU A 2 0.22 3.70 18.08
N THR A 3 -0.65 4.38 17.33
CA THR A 3 -0.44 5.77 16.90
C THR A 3 -1.30 6.79 17.61
N GLU A 4 -1.91 6.43 18.75
CA GLU A 4 -2.82 7.32 19.51
C GLU A 4 -3.96 7.88 18.64
N GLY A 5 -4.42 7.08 17.66
CA GLY A 5 -5.46 7.47 16.72
C GLY A 5 -5.00 8.33 15.54
N ARG A 6 -3.72 8.73 15.46
CA ARG A 6 -3.20 9.53 14.34
C ARG A 6 -3.11 8.78 13.01
N GLY A 7 -3.09 7.45 13.05
CA GLY A 7 -2.81 6.60 11.89
C GLY A 7 -1.31 6.57 11.54
N VAL A 8 -0.96 5.82 10.49
CA VAL A 8 0.42 5.65 10.02
C VAL A 8 0.67 6.42 8.72
N ASN A 9 1.91 6.86 8.50
CA ASN A 9 2.33 7.52 7.27
C ASN A 9 2.30 6.58 6.07
N VAL A 10 2.69 5.32 6.27
CA VAL A 10 2.83 4.32 5.21
C VAL A 10 2.34 2.96 5.71
N VAL A 11 1.64 2.23 4.85
CA VAL A 11 1.33 0.80 5.02
C VAL A 11 2.03 0.04 3.91
N TYR A 12 2.81 -0.98 4.26
CA TYR A 12 3.36 -1.95 3.31
C TYR A 12 2.54 -3.23 3.44
N ASP A 13 1.73 -3.53 2.42
CA ASP A 13 0.80 -4.66 2.47
C ASP A 13 1.19 -5.77 1.48
N GLY A 14 1.59 -6.92 2.05
CA GLY A 14 1.84 -8.16 1.33
C GLY A 14 0.66 -9.13 1.30
N VAL A 15 -0.39 -8.86 2.07
CA VAL A 15 -1.53 -9.77 2.30
C VAL A 15 -2.57 -9.60 1.19
N GLY A 16 -3.03 -8.39 0.91
CA GLY A 16 -3.92 -8.11 -0.22
C GLY A 16 -5.39 -8.18 0.16
N LYS A 17 -6.14 -9.14 -0.40
CA LYS A 17 -7.62 -9.17 -0.35
C LYS A 17 -8.21 -8.92 1.05
N ASP A 18 -7.64 -9.54 2.09
CA ASP A 18 -8.24 -9.56 3.42
C ASP A 18 -7.92 -8.31 4.25
N THR A 19 -6.86 -7.59 3.89
CA THR A 19 -6.35 -6.40 4.60
C THR A 19 -6.66 -5.09 3.90
N PHE A 20 -6.94 -5.13 2.59
CA PHE A 20 -7.02 -3.94 1.76
C PHE A 20 -7.94 -2.84 2.32
N GLU A 21 -9.13 -3.21 2.83
CA GLU A 21 -10.06 -2.24 3.43
C GLU A 21 -9.54 -1.64 4.75
N MET A 22 -8.81 -2.42 5.53
CA MET A 22 -8.24 -1.99 6.80
C MET A 22 -7.11 -0.99 6.60
N ASP A 23 -6.32 -1.16 5.53
CA ASP A 23 -5.18 -0.28 5.23
C ASP A 23 -5.59 1.19 5.08
N PHE A 24 -6.72 1.45 4.40
CA PHE A 24 -7.26 2.81 4.29
C PHE A 24 -7.62 3.41 5.65
N LYS A 25 -8.07 2.60 6.60
CA LYS A 25 -8.42 3.05 7.97
C LYS A 25 -7.16 3.37 8.77
N LEU A 26 -6.12 2.54 8.63
CA LEU A 26 -4.84 2.71 9.32
C LEU A 26 -4.06 3.94 8.86
N LEU A 27 -4.17 4.32 7.58
CA LEU A 27 -3.45 5.47 7.03
C LEU A 27 -3.91 6.81 7.59
N MET A 28 -2.95 7.67 7.91
CA MET A 28 -3.19 9.08 8.22
C MET A 28 -3.51 9.91 6.95
N ARG A 29 -3.92 11.17 7.12
CA ARG A 29 -4.07 12.10 6.00
C ARG A 29 -2.75 12.29 5.25
N LYS A 30 -2.79 12.20 3.91
CA LYS A 30 -1.65 12.19 2.98
C LYS A 30 -0.76 10.93 3.05
N GLY A 31 -1.23 9.87 3.70
CA GLY A 31 -0.51 8.60 3.80
C GLY A 31 -0.38 7.83 2.48
N THR A 32 0.49 6.82 2.48
CA THR A 32 0.78 5.99 1.29
C THR A 32 0.52 4.50 1.57
N LEU A 33 -0.30 3.85 0.75
CA LEU A 33 -0.39 2.40 0.69
C LEU A 33 0.58 1.86 -0.36
N VAL A 34 1.52 1.01 0.05
CA VAL A 34 2.41 0.25 -0.82
C VAL A 34 1.90 -1.19 -0.86
N SER A 35 1.06 -1.50 -1.85
CA SER A 35 0.48 -2.84 -2.03
C SER A 35 1.46 -3.69 -2.83
N VAL A 36 2.13 -4.64 -2.18
CA VAL A 36 3.20 -5.45 -2.79
C VAL A 36 2.76 -6.88 -3.07
N GLY A 37 1.84 -7.44 -2.29
CA GLY A 37 1.50 -8.86 -2.35
C GLY A 37 0.01 -9.16 -2.52
N ASN A 38 -0.27 -10.45 -2.60
CA ASN A 38 -1.61 -11.05 -2.72
C ASN A 38 -1.67 -12.36 -1.92
N ALA A 39 -1.00 -12.43 -0.76
CA ALA A 39 -0.90 -13.67 0.01
C ALA A 39 -2.28 -14.26 0.38
N SER A 40 -3.28 -13.41 0.64
CA SER A 40 -4.68 -13.82 0.88
C SER A 40 -5.57 -13.77 -0.38
N GLY A 41 -4.97 -13.48 -1.53
CA GLY A 41 -5.64 -13.30 -2.81
C GLY A 41 -5.52 -11.90 -3.37
N ALA A 42 -5.95 -11.75 -4.62
CA ALA A 42 -5.91 -10.48 -5.33
C ALA A 42 -6.86 -9.45 -4.74
N VAL A 43 -6.37 -8.22 -4.58
CA VAL A 43 -7.21 -7.06 -4.29
C VAL A 43 -8.23 -6.88 -5.42
N LEU A 44 -9.50 -6.74 -5.05
CA LEU A 44 -10.59 -6.52 -6.01
C LEU A 44 -10.50 -5.12 -6.64
N PRO A 45 -11.10 -4.91 -7.83
CA PRO A 45 -11.25 -3.58 -8.40
C PRO A 45 -11.92 -2.62 -7.41
N PHE A 46 -11.36 -1.42 -7.27
CA PHE A 46 -11.89 -0.38 -6.39
C PHE A 46 -11.88 0.98 -7.09
N SER A 47 -12.75 1.88 -6.65
CA SER A 47 -12.79 3.25 -7.20
C SER A 47 -11.63 4.10 -6.67
N PRO A 48 -10.83 4.74 -7.54
CA PRO A 48 -9.80 5.69 -7.12
C PRO A 48 -10.34 6.86 -6.28
N LEU A 49 -11.63 7.20 -6.39
CA LEU A 49 -12.27 8.23 -5.56
C LEU A 49 -12.15 7.93 -4.06
N LYS A 50 -11.99 6.67 -3.68
CA LYS A 50 -11.73 6.26 -2.30
C LYS A 50 -10.48 6.92 -1.69
N LEU A 51 -9.47 7.22 -2.52
CA LEU A 51 -8.22 7.86 -2.08
C LEU A 51 -8.44 9.31 -1.62
N MET A 52 -9.50 9.97 -2.10
CA MET A 52 -9.78 11.39 -1.82
C MET A 52 -10.10 11.63 -0.35
N ALA A 53 -10.68 10.65 0.36
CA ALA A 53 -11.10 10.79 1.76
C ALA A 53 -9.98 11.26 2.69
N LYS A 54 -8.72 10.90 2.38
CA LYS A 54 -7.54 11.29 3.16
C LYS A 54 -6.39 11.78 2.28
N ASN A 55 -6.62 12.14 1.02
CA ASN A 55 -5.57 12.47 0.03
C ASN A 55 -4.47 11.40 -0.05
N LEU A 56 -4.86 10.13 -0.11
CA LEU A 56 -3.94 8.99 -0.06
C LEU A 56 -3.23 8.76 -1.39
N LYS A 57 -2.06 8.15 -1.29
CA LYS A 57 -1.32 7.61 -2.43
C LYS A 57 -1.42 6.09 -2.37
N LEU A 58 -1.56 5.45 -3.53
CA LEU A 58 -1.44 4.01 -3.67
C LEU A 58 -0.35 3.72 -4.68
N VAL A 59 0.60 2.88 -4.30
CA VAL A 59 1.67 2.39 -5.17
C VAL A 59 1.62 0.87 -5.15
N ARG A 60 1.67 0.28 -6.34
CA ARG A 60 1.74 -1.17 -6.50
C ARG A 60 2.97 -1.51 -7.35
N PRO A 61 4.16 -1.57 -6.73
CA PRO A 61 5.38 -1.82 -7.48
C PRO A 61 5.41 -3.26 -7.96
N SER A 62 6.02 -3.50 -9.14
CA SER A 62 6.32 -4.88 -9.54
C SER A 62 7.44 -5.43 -8.64
N TYR A 63 7.38 -6.71 -8.30
CA TYR A 63 8.48 -7.35 -7.57
C TYR A 63 9.82 -7.18 -8.30
N VAL A 64 9.81 -7.23 -9.64
CA VAL A 64 11.00 -6.98 -10.47
C VAL A 64 11.61 -5.60 -10.15
N THR A 65 10.80 -4.55 -10.02
CA THR A 65 11.28 -3.20 -9.70
C THR A 65 11.84 -3.10 -8.28
N VAL A 66 11.27 -3.80 -7.30
CA VAL A 66 11.74 -3.79 -5.90
C VAL A 66 13.06 -4.56 -5.74
N PHE A 67 13.28 -5.61 -6.53
CA PHE A 67 14.56 -6.35 -6.53
C PHE A 67 15.64 -5.72 -7.42
N VAL A 68 15.27 -4.90 -8.41
CA VAL A 68 16.23 -4.25 -9.33
C VAL A 68 16.89 -2.99 -8.75
N SER A 69 16.44 -2.44 -7.61
CA SER A 69 17.20 -1.36 -6.94
C SER A 69 18.43 -1.86 -6.16
N GLY A 70 18.66 -3.17 -6.09
CA GLY A 70 19.84 -3.81 -5.47
C GLY A 70 20.86 -4.37 -6.46
N LEU A 71 20.58 -4.36 -7.76
CA LEU A 71 21.52 -4.76 -8.81
C LEU A 71 21.81 -3.55 -9.68
N LYS A 72 23.02 -2.99 -9.51
CA LYS A 72 23.59 -2.02 -10.44
C LYS A 72 23.41 -2.55 -11.86
N TYR A 73 22.73 -1.79 -12.70
CA TYR A 73 22.77 -1.97 -14.14
C TYR A 73 24.23 -1.89 -14.59
N ASN A 74 24.81 -3.03 -14.97
CA ASN A 74 25.99 -3.13 -15.81
C ASN A 74 25.58 -3.97 -17.02
N LEU A 75 25.06 -3.27 -18.04
CA LEU A 75 25.19 -3.60 -19.45
C LEU A 75 25.48 -2.29 -20.18
#